data_AF-A0A358WHD3-F1
#
_entry.id   AF-A0A358WHD3-F1
#
_cell.length_a   1.000
_cell.length_b   1.000
_cell.length_c   1.000
_cell.angle_alpha   90.00
_cell.angle_beta   90.00
_cell.angle_gamma   90.00
#
_symmetry.space_group_name_H-M   'P 1'
#
loop_
_entity.id
_entity.type
_entity.pdbx_description
1 polymer ?
#
loop_
_entity_poly.entity_id
_entity_poly.type
_entity_poly.pdbx_seq_one_letter_code
_entity_poly.pdbx_strand_id
1 'polypeptide(L)'
;MTIDEKLKAFFEGKKVVILGFGREGRSTLKLLGNCNCKSITVADMNPVSKAEAEGCTLCCGENYLSCLDDCDIIMKAPGIGLKDSVSDEIKAKITSQTDLFLRFCENMTIGITGTKGKSTTSSLIKFFIEKSGRDTMLIGNIGVPPLERREEFTKDCVIVCEMSCHQLEYVKASPDVAVLLNVYPEHLDHYTDFAAYRNAKLNIFRYQSENDTLIIGEEVKQYADTKAKIITAGFSCGDIGTRNGGIFIGDEFYPADMIDTKLKGEHNLYNIAIAICAATKAGCTVKQCLDALPQFNGLEHRLEYVCTLNGAEYINDSISTAPQTAIAALKAYPDTDTLIIGGMDRGIPYDELSDWLSGDTSVRNLIILPDSGKRVAEKVTNPLVKLIYADDMEQAVKYAKQVTKVRCILSPAAASYGFYKNFEERGKHFKELVTSNN
;
A
#
# COMPACT_ATOMS: atom_id res chain seq x y z
N MET A 1 27.29 -14.21 -5.72
CA MET A 1 26.22 -15.14 -6.10
C MET A 1 25.01 -14.31 -6.44
N THR A 2 24.32 -14.59 -7.55
CA THR A 2 23.07 -13.91 -7.87
C THR A 2 21.99 -14.24 -6.83
N ILE A 3 20.91 -13.45 -6.79
CA ILE A 3 19.78 -13.73 -5.90
C ILE A 3 19.18 -15.12 -6.17
N ASP A 4 19.12 -15.55 -7.44
CA ASP A 4 18.65 -16.89 -7.81
C ASP A 4 19.56 -18.02 -7.30
N GLU A 5 20.88 -17.84 -7.36
CA GLU A 5 21.83 -18.82 -6.82
C GLU A 5 21.68 -18.97 -5.31
N LYS A 6 21.50 -17.85 -4.59
CA LYS A 6 21.26 -17.86 -3.14
C LYS A 6 19.93 -18.54 -2.79
N LEU A 7 18.86 -18.26 -3.55
CA LEU A 7 17.56 -18.89 -3.36
C LEU A 7 17.61 -20.39 -3.62
N LYS A 8 18.24 -20.83 -4.72
CA LYS A 8 18.43 -22.26 -5.02
C LYS A 8 19.18 -22.96 -3.89
N ALA A 9 20.30 -22.39 -3.46
CA ALA A 9 21.09 -22.94 -2.36
C ALA A 9 20.31 -22.99 -1.03
N PHE A 10 19.43 -22.01 -0.77
CA PHE A 10 18.63 -21.97 0.45
C PHE A 10 17.57 -23.08 0.50
N PHE A 11 16.98 -23.43 -0.65
CA PHE A 11 15.91 -24.44 -0.75
C PHE A 11 16.38 -25.84 -1.15
N GLU A 12 17.63 -26.01 -1.57
CA GLU A 12 18.22 -27.28 -1.98
C GLU A 12 17.99 -28.38 -0.92
N GLY A 13 17.31 -29.46 -1.32
CA GLY A 13 17.02 -30.61 -0.47
C GLY A 13 16.05 -30.36 0.70
N LYS A 14 15.39 -29.20 0.74
CA LYS A 14 14.47 -28.82 1.84
C LYS A 14 13.03 -29.29 1.60
N LYS A 15 12.35 -29.66 2.68
CA LYS A 15 10.89 -29.79 2.74
C LYS A 15 10.28 -28.41 2.97
N VAL A 16 9.57 -27.89 1.98
CA VAL A 16 9.02 -26.52 2.02
C VAL A 16 7.50 -26.57 2.12
N VAL A 17 6.93 -25.82 3.07
CA VAL A 17 5.50 -25.55 3.13
C VAL A 17 5.23 -24.14 2.61
N ILE A 18 4.32 -23.99 1.65
CA ILE A 18 3.73 -22.72 1.24
C ILE A 18 2.45 -22.54 2.05
N LEU A 19 2.47 -21.61 3.00
CA LEU A 19 1.35 -21.35 3.90
C LEU A 19 0.56 -20.13 3.39
N GLY A 20 -0.61 -20.40 2.80
CA GLY A 20 -1.47 -19.46 2.09
C GLY A 20 -1.19 -19.45 0.59
N PHE A 21 -2.22 -19.66 -0.23
CA PHE A 21 -2.13 -19.89 -1.69
C PHE A 21 -2.90 -18.84 -2.52
N GLY A 22 -2.94 -17.61 -2.02
CA GLY A 22 -3.33 -16.42 -2.79
C GLY A 22 -2.26 -15.98 -3.80
N ARG A 23 -2.22 -14.68 -4.12
CA ARG A 23 -1.25 -14.11 -5.09
C ARG A 23 0.20 -14.44 -4.76
N GLU A 24 0.63 -14.19 -3.51
CA GLU A 24 2.02 -14.42 -3.10
C GLU A 24 2.35 -15.92 -3.01
N GLY A 25 1.44 -16.77 -2.53
CA GLY A 25 1.65 -18.22 -2.47
C GLY A 25 1.88 -18.85 -3.85
N ARG A 26 1.13 -18.41 -4.86
CA ARG A 26 1.31 -18.84 -6.26
C ARG A 26 2.63 -18.34 -6.85
N SER A 27 3.00 -17.10 -6.53
CA SER A 27 4.30 -16.53 -6.90
C SER A 27 5.46 -17.33 -6.28
N THR A 28 5.31 -17.73 -5.01
CA THR A 28 6.25 -18.60 -4.30
C THR A 28 6.34 -19.99 -4.94
N LEU A 29 5.23 -20.60 -5.33
CA LEU A 29 5.28 -21.91 -6.00
C LEU A 29 6.06 -21.83 -7.32
N LYS A 30 5.83 -20.79 -8.13
CA LYS A 30 6.59 -20.55 -9.37
C LYS A 30 8.09 -20.38 -9.09
N LEU A 31 8.45 -19.64 -8.05
CA LEU A 31 9.84 -19.47 -7.61
C LEU A 31 10.48 -20.83 -7.24
N LEU A 32 9.78 -21.63 -6.43
CA LEU A 32 10.27 -22.92 -5.95
C LEU A 32 10.38 -23.97 -7.07
N GLY A 33 9.60 -23.83 -8.15
CA GLY A 33 9.72 -24.71 -9.33
C GLY A 33 11.12 -24.70 -9.97
N ASN A 34 11.91 -23.66 -9.73
CA ASN A 34 13.30 -23.55 -10.18
C ASN A 34 14.33 -23.98 -9.11
N CYS A 35 13.87 -24.47 -7.96
CA CYS A 35 14.69 -24.92 -6.84
C CYS A 35 14.58 -26.43 -6.66
N ASN A 36 15.67 -27.13 -6.34
CA ASN A 36 15.62 -28.57 -6.08
C ASN A 36 15.16 -28.86 -4.64
N CYS A 37 13.91 -28.50 -4.32
CA CYS A 37 13.29 -28.85 -3.06
C CYS A 37 13.11 -30.37 -2.94
N LYS A 38 13.22 -30.92 -1.73
CA LYS A 38 12.91 -32.33 -1.46
C LYS A 38 11.41 -32.63 -1.60
N SER A 39 10.57 -31.69 -1.14
CA SER A 39 9.12 -31.75 -1.30
C SER A 39 8.51 -30.36 -1.10
N ILE A 40 7.38 -30.11 -1.75
CA ILE A 40 6.59 -28.88 -1.58
C ILE A 40 5.18 -29.27 -1.12
N THR A 41 4.73 -28.65 -0.03
CA THR A 41 3.36 -28.76 0.48
C THR A 41 2.68 -27.41 0.40
N VAL A 42 1.47 -27.35 -0.15
CA VAL A 42 0.61 -26.15 -0.13
C VAL A 42 -0.42 -26.31 0.98
N ALA A 43 -0.42 -25.36 1.92
CA ALA A 43 -1.32 -25.32 3.06
C ALA A 43 -2.22 -24.08 2.99
N ASP A 44 -3.55 -24.26 2.93
CA ASP A 44 -4.52 -23.14 2.90
C ASP A 44 -5.84 -23.55 3.58
N MET A 45 -6.49 -22.61 4.26
CA MET A 45 -7.82 -22.85 4.81
C MET A 45 -8.84 -23.15 3.69
N ASN A 46 -8.70 -22.48 2.56
CA ASN A 46 -9.57 -22.66 1.40
C ASN A 46 -9.12 -23.86 0.56
N PRO A 47 -10.04 -24.50 -0.17
CA PRO A 47 -9.68 -25.52 -1.14
C PRO A 47 -8.75 -24.98 -2.22
N VAL A 48 -7.68 -25.74 -2.52
CA VAL A 48 -6.78 -25.49 -3.65
C VAL A 48 -6.93 -26.65 -4.63
N SER A 49 -7.05 -26.35 -5.93
CA SER A 49 -7.18 -27.41 -6.94
C SER A 49 -5.81 -28.03 -7.27
N LYS A 50 -5.80 -29.33 -7.58
CA LYS A 50 -4.57 -30.03 -8.00
C LYS A 50 -3.94 -29.45 -9.26
N ALA A 51 -4.74 -28.86 -10.15
CA ALA A 51 -4.25 -28.23 -11.37
C ALA A 51 -3.44 -26.96 -11.08
N GLU A 52 -3.75 -26.25 -9.99
CA GLU A 52 -3.05 -25.01 -9.61
C GLU A 52 -1.76 -25.25 -8.83
N ALA A 53 -1.60 -26.45 -8.27
CA ALA A 53 -0.47 -26.84 -7.44
C ALA A 53 0.02 -28.25 -7.80
N GLU A 54 0.25 -28.47 -9.10
CA GLU A 54 0.72 -29.76 -9.62
C GLU A 54 2.06 -30.14 -8.98
N GLY A 55 2.23 -31.43 -8.66
CA GLY A 55 3.43 -31.95 -8.00
C GLY A 55 3.56 -31.61 -6.51
N CYS A 56 2.61 -30.86 -5.93
CA CYS A 56 2.61 -30.53 -4.50
C CYS A 56 1.70 -31.44 -3.68
N THR A 57 2.06 -31.65 -2.42
CA THR A 57 1.12 -32.16 -1.41
C THR A 57 0.15 -31.05 -1.02
N LEU A 58 -1.15 -31.33 -0.90
CA LEU A 58 -2.16 -30.35 -0.50
C LEU A 58 -2.65 -30.63 0.93
N CYS A 59 -2.60 -29.61 1.78
CA CYS A 59 -3.16 -29.63 3.13
C CYS A 59 -4.19 -28.50 3.22
N CYS A 60 -5.47 -28.81 2.96
CA CYS A 60 -6.53 -27.80 2.90
C CYS A 60 -7.60 -27.99 3.98
N GLY A 61 -8.36 -26.94 4.28
CA GLY A 61 -9.48 -26.97 5.23
C GLY A 61 -9.06 -26.67 6.67
N GLU A 62 -9.91 -27.02 7.63
CA GLU A 62 -9.74 -26.65 9.05
C GLU A 62 -8.41 -27.12 9.66
N ASN A 63 -7.86 -28.23 9.17
CA ASN A 63 -6.62 -28.83 9.66
C ASN A 63 -5.38 -28.47 8.81
N TYR A 64 -5.43 -27.41 8.00
CA TYR A 64 -4.33 -27.03 7.10
C TYR A 64 -2.98 -26.80 7.81
N LEU A 65 -2.99 -26.45 9.10
CA LEU A 65 -1.77 -26.25 9.90
C LEU A 65 -1.11 -27.56 10.37
N SER A 66 -1.77 -28.72 10.21
CA SER A 66 -1.23 -30.01 10.68
C SER A 66 0.05 -30.46 9.94
N CYS A 67 0.37 -29.85 8.81
CA CYS A 67 1.56 -30.16 8.03
C CYS A 67 2.82 -29.38 8.44
N LEU A 68 2.72 -28.45 9.40
CA LEU A 68 3.83 -27.55 9.75
C LEU A 68 4.96 -28.24 10.53
N ASP A 69 4.70 -29.38 11.17
CA ASP A 69 5.71 -30.12 11.92
C ASP A 69 6.73 -30.83 11.00
N ASP A 70 6.28 -31.39 9.87
CA ASP A 70 7.12 -32.13 8.91
C ASP A 70 7.67 -31.23 7.79
N CYS A 71 8.28 -30.12 8.15
CA CYS A 71 8.96 -29.25 7.20
C CYS A 71 10.24 -28.64 7.75
N ASP A 72 11.10 -28.20 6.84
CA ASP A 72 12.32 -27.45 7.15
C ASP A 72 12.07 -25.94 7.07
N ILE A 73 11.20 -25.51 6.15
CA ILE A 73 10.95 -24.09 5.83
C ILE A 73 9.44 -23.87 5.62
N ILE A 74 8.92 -22.81 6.21
CA ILE A 74 7.54 -22.34 5.99
C ILE A 74 7.58 -20.97 5.29
N MET A 75 7.18 -20.95 4.02
CA MET A 75 6.94 -19.74 3.25
C MET A 75 5.55 -19.19 3.57
N LYS A 76 5.47 -18.27 4.54
CA LYS A 76 4.20 -17.67 4.99
C LYS A 76 3.79 -16.51 4.10
N ALA A 77 2.57 -16.57 3.56
CA ALA A 77 1.93 -15.43 2.91
C ALA A 77 1.48 -14.38 3.97
N PRO A 78 1.58 -13.07 3.69
CA PRO A 78 1.30 -12.01 4.67
C PRO A 78 -0.11 -12.09 5.29
N GLY A 79 -1.13 -12.45 4.49
CA GLY A 79 -2.52 -12.49 4.94
C GLY A 79 -2.85 -13.60 5.95
N ILE A 80 -1.95 -14.57 6.17
CA ILE A 80 -2.20 -15.68 7.10
C ILE A 80 -1.89 -15.25 8.53
N GLY A 81 -2.90 -15.25 9.40
CA GLY A 81 -2.73 -14.99 10.82
C GLY A 81 -2.44 -16.28 11.57
N LEU A 82 -1.32 -16.33 12.31
CA LEU A 82 -0.92 -17.49 13.12
C LEU A 82 -1.13 -17.30 14.62
N LYS A 83 -1.25 -16.06 15.13
CA LYS A 83 -1.43 -15.75 16.56
C LYS A 83 -0.57 -16.69 17.46
N ASP A 84 -1.19 -17.30 18.48
CA ASP A 84 -0.56 -18.29 19.36
C ASP A 84 -0.87 -19.75 18.94
N SER A 85 -1.32 -19.97 17.70
CA SER A 85 -1.70 -21.29 17.22
C SER A 85 -0.52 -22.21 16.87
N VAL A 86 0.70 -21.67 16.87
CA VAL A 86 1.92 -22.40 16.51
C VAL A 86 3.03 -22.22 17.55
N SER A 87 3.83 -23.28 17.75
CA SER A 87 4.95 -23.29 18.67
C SER A 87 6.11 -22.39 18.22
N ASP A 88 7.01 -22.03 19.13
CA ASP A 88 8.22 -21.26 18.79
C ASP A 88 9.16 -22.02 17.84
N GLU A 89 9.18 -23.36 17.92
CA GLU A 89 9.90 -24.21 16.97
C GLU A 89 9.36 -24.06 15.54
N ILE A 90 8.04 -24.00 15.38
CA ILE A 90 7.41 -23.72 14.08
C ILE A 90 7.73 -22.30 13.64
N LYS A 91 7.61 -21.30 14.54
CA LYS A 91 7.91 -19.89 14.22
C LYS A 91 9.35 -19.70 13.73
N ALA A 92 10.32 -20.46 14.25
CA ALA A 92 11.71 -20.39 13.81
C ALA A 92 11.90 -20.81 12.34
N LYS A 93 11.06 -21.72 11.83
CA LYS A 93 11.05 -22.19 10.44
C LYS A 93 10.37 -21.22 9.46
N ILE A 94 9.65 -20.21 9.98
CA ILE A 94 8.93 -19.23 9.15
C ILE A 94 9.90 -18.28 8.45
N THR A 95 9.60 -18.01 7.19
CA THR A 95 10.16 -16.97 6.34
C THR A 95 9.06 -16.46 5.39
N SER A 96 9.37 -15.50 4.55
CA SER A 96 8.46 -14.92 3.55
C SER A 96 9.26 -14.48 2.32
N GLN A 97 8.57 -14.11 1.23
CA GLN A 97 9.28 -13.50 0.11
C GLN A 97 10.01 -12.22 0.52
N THR A 98 9.44 -11.45 1.45
CA THR A 98 10.04 -10.21 1.97
C THR A 98 11.33 -10.52 2.75
N ASP A 99 11.32 -11.55 3.61
CA ASP A 99 12.52 -11.98 4.35
C ASP A 99 13.65 -12.38 3.40
N LEU A 100 13.35 -13.29 2.45
CA LEU A 100 14.37 -13.79 1.53
C LEU A 100 14.87 -12.71 0.57
N PHE A 101 13.99 -11.80 0.14
CA PHE A 101 14.39 -10.62 -0.63
C PHE A 101 15.41 -9.78 0.16
N LEU A 102 15.11 -9.41 1.40
CA LEU A 102 16.01 -8.59 2.23
C LEU A 102 17.33 -9.28 2.56
N ARG A 103 17.33 -10.62 2.68
CA ARG A 103 18.55 -11.38 2.98
C ARG A 103 19.46 -11.56 1.78
N PHE A 104 18.90 -11.70 0.58
CA PHE A 104 19.64 -12.19 -0.59
C PHE A 104 19.83 -11.15 -1.69
N CYS A 105 18.99 -10.12 -1.75
CA CYS A 105 19.17 -9.00 -2.65
C CYS A 105 20.42 -8.20 -2.26
N GLU A 106 21.29 -7.90 -3.22
CA GLU A 106 22.49 -7.08 -3.02
C GLU A 106 22.28 -5.63 -3.48
N ASN A 107 21.15 -5.35 -4.13
CA ASN A 107 20.78 -4.01 -4.52
C ASN A 107 20.45 -3.15 -3.30
N MET A 108 20.82 -1.87 -3.38
CA MET A 108 20.37 -0.90 -2.40
C MET A 108 18.85 -0.92 -2.29
N THR A 109 18.36 -1.13 -1.08
CA THR A 109 16.94 -1.23 -0.77
C THR A 109 16.52 -0.08 0.15
N ILE A 110 15.47 0.63 -0.26
CA ILE A 110 14.75 1.59 0.58
C ILE A 110 13.42 0.95 0.98
N GLY A 111 13.30 0.53 2.23
CA GLY A 111 12.08 -0.06 2.77
C GLY A 111 11.20 0.97 3.48
N ILE A 112 9.90 0.99 3.20
CA ILE A 112 8.96 1.94 3.78
C ILE A 112 7.83 1.21 4.51
N THR A 113 7.62 1.54 5.78
CA THR A 113 6.43 1.15 6.53
C THR A 113 5.86 2.30 7.36
N GLY A 114 4.68 2.04 7.92
CA GLY A 114 3.88 2.98 8.68
C GLY A 114 2.41 2.58 8.69
N THR A 115 1.59 3.24 9.49
CA THR A 115 0.14 3.05 9.44
C THR A 115 -0.42 3.83 8.25
N LYS A 116 -0.11 5.13 8.15
CA LYS A 116 -0.49 6.04 7.06
C LYS A 116 0.74 6.56 6.30
N GLY A 117 0.53 7.03 5.06
CA GLY A 117 1.57 7.69 4.25
C GLY A 117 2.48 6.76 3.42
N LYS A 118 2.58 5.46 3.76
CA LYS A 118 3.46 4.48 3.10
C LYS A 118 3.51 4.59 1.57
N SER A 119 2.34 4.51 0.95
CA SER A 119 2.14 4.47 -0.50
C SER A 119 2.54 5.76 -1.19
N THR A 120 2.24 6.89 -0.56
CA THR A 120 2.62 8.20 -1.09
C THR A 120 4.14 8.36 -1.01
N THR A 121 4.73 8.03 0.14
CA THR A 121 6.18 8.13 0.36
C THR A 121 6.96 7.18 -0.55
N SER A 122 6.56 5.91 -0.67
CA SER A 122 7.22 4.93 -1.56
C SER A 122 7.15 5.37 -3.02
N SER A 123 6.01 5.90 -3.46
CA SER A 123 5.85 6.40 -4.83
C SER A 123 6.65 7.67 -5.10
N LEU A 124 6.73 8.60 -4.14
CA LEU A 124 7.57 9.79 -4.23
C LEU A 124 9.06 9.42 -4.33
N ILE A 125 9.54 8.49 -3.50
CA ILE A 125 10.94 8.03 -3.52
C ILE A 125 11.28 7.44 -4.89
N LYS A 126 10.46 6.49 -5.37
CA LYS A 126 10.64 5.88 -6.69
C LYS A 126 10.64 6.94 -7.79
N PHE A 127 9.67 7.85 -7.77
CA PHE A 127 9.57 8.94 -8.72
C PHE A 127 10.80 9.85 -8.74
N PHE A 128 11.33 10.26 -7.57
CA PHE A 128 12.53 11.10 -7.51
C PHE A 128 13.77 10.39 -8.04
N ILE A 129 13.92 9.09 -7.76
CA ILE A 129 15.03 8.29 -8.28
C ILE A 129 14.94 8.17 -9.81
N GLU A 130 13.75 7.86 -10.36
CA GLU A 130 13.52 7.81 -11.81
C GLU A 130 13.82 9.16 -12.48
N LYS A 131 13.33 10.26 -11.91
CA LYS A 131 13.54 11.61 -12.45
C LYS A 131 14.98 12.10 -12.35
N SER A 132 15.77 11.49 -11.47
CA SER A 132 17.21 11.70 -11.38
C SER A 132 18.00 10.84 -12.38
N GLY A 133 17.33 10.08 -13.25
CA GLY A 133 17.94 9.25 -14.29
C GLY A 133 18.54 7.94 -13.79
N ARG A 134 18.14 7.50 -12.59
CA ARG A 134 18.63 6.25 -11.98
C ARG A 134 17.62 5.13 -12.18
N ASP A 135 18.12 3.91 -12.34
CA ASP A 135 17.29 2.72 -12.42
C ASP A 135 16.68 2.40 -11.05
N THR A 136 15.39 2.10 -11.02
CA THR A 136 14.66 1.82 -9.79
C THR A 136 13.40 1.02 -10.03
N MET A 137 12.97 0.31 -9.01
CA MET A 137 11.73 -0.44 -9.02
C MET A 137 10.95 -0.24 -7.72
N LEU A 138 9.62 -0.17 -7.82
CA LEU A 138 8.72 -0.22 -6.67
C LEU A 138 8.11 -1.62 -6.56
N ILE A 139 8.34 -2.29 -5.43
CA ILE A 139 7.82 -3.64 -5.13
C ILE A 139 7.24 -3.72 -3.70
N GLY A 140 6.70 -4.87 -3.33
CA GLY A 140 6.25 -5.18 -1.97
C GLY A 140 4.73 -5.15 -1.82
N ASN A 141 4.23 -4.44 -0.82
CA ASN A 141 2.79 -4.28 -0.55
C ASN A 141 2.06 -3.55 -1.69
N ILE A 142 2.78 -2.72 -2.46
CA ILE A 142 2.31 -2.12 -3.70
C ILE A 142 3.05 -2.74 -4.88
N GLY A 143 2.33 -2.92 -5.99
CA GLY A 143 2.89 -3.44 -7.23
C GLY A 143 2.91 -4.97 -7.24
N VAL A 144 4.11 -5.55 -7.16
CA VAL A 144 4.34 -6.99 -7.24
C VAL A 144 5.01 -7.55 -5.98
N PRO A 145 4.80 -8.85 -5.66
CA PRO A 145 5.55 -9.54 -4.62
C PRO A 145 7.08 -9.37 -4.78
N PRO A 146 7.85 -9.27 -3.68
CA PRO A 146 9.26 -8.87 -3.74
C PRO A 146 10.17 -9.70 -4.64
N LEU A 147 9.91 -11.01 -4.77
CA LEU A 147 10.75 -11.92 -5.56
C LEU A 147 10.22 -12.19 -6.98
N GLU A 148 9.05 -11.63 -7.33
CA GLU A 148 8.39 -11.91 -8.61
C GLU A 148 9.17 -11.34 -9.80
N ARG A 149 9.75 -10.15 -9.64
CA ARG A 149 10.52 -9.44 -10.69
C ARG A 149 12.02 -9.45 -10.46
N ARG A 150 12.53 -10.38 -9.64
CA ARG A 150 13.96 -10.42 -9.25
C ARG A 150 14.93 -10.57 -10.42
N GLU A 151 14.48 -11.14 -11.53
CA GLU A 151 15.25 -11.29 -12.77
C GLU A 151 15.49 -9.96 -13.49
N GLU A 152 14.71 -8.92 -13.16
CA GLU A 152 14.83 -7.56 -13.70
C GLU A 152 15.77 -6.68 -12.86
N PHE A 153 16.29 -7.18 -11.73
CA PHE A 153 17.17 -6.40 -10.86
C PHE A 153 18.55 -6.24 -11.52
N THR A 154 18.75 -5.10 -12.21
CA THR A 154 20.09 -4.72 -12.69
C THR A 154 20.99 -4.39 -11.50
N LYS A 155 22.31 -4.48 -11.67
CA LYS A 155 23.28 -4.28 -10.57
C LYS A 155 23.13 -2.93 -9.85
N ASP A 156 22.77 -1.88 -10.59
CA ASP A 156 22.69 -0.51 -10.08
C ASP A 156 21.24 -0.06 -9.77
N CYS A 157 20.27 -0.95 -9.93
CA CYS A 157 18.87 -0.68 -9.65
C CYS A 157 18.67 -0.43 -8.14
N VAL A 158 18.02 0.68 -7.77
CA VAL A 158 17.60 0.94 -6.39
C VAL A 158 16.20 0.40 -6.17
N ILE A 159 16.03 -0.48 -5.19
CA ILE A 159 14.74 -1.11 -4.91
C ILE A 159 13.99 -0.32 -3.84
N VAL A 160 12.86 0.27 -4.22
CA VAL A 160 11.92 0.87 -3.28
C VAL A 160 10.90 -0.20 -2.91
N CYS A 161 10.83 -0.56 -1.63
CA CYS A 161 9.98 -1.66 -1.17
C CYS A 161 8.99 -1.16 -0.10
N GLU A 162 7.71 -1.09 -0.44
CA GLU A 162 6.67 -0.84 0.56
C GLU A 162 6.40 -2.12 1.35
N MET A 163 6.45 -2.05 2.68
CA MET A 163 6.29 -3.23 3.53
C MET A 163 5.14 -3.05 4.52
N SER A 164 4.18 -3.97 4.51
CA SER A 164 3.14 -4.05 5.54
C SER A 164 3.69 -4.64 6.85
N CYS A 165 2.94 -4.49 7.95
CA CYS A 165 3.30 -5.14 9.22
C CYS A 165 3.35 -6.67 9.09
N HIS A 166 2.43 -7.25 8.31
CA HIS A 166 2.37 -8.69 8.06
C HIS A 166 3.60 -9.22 7.30
N GLN A 167 4.14 -8.43 6.36
CA GLN A 167 5.35 -8.79 5.62
C GLN A 167 6.61 -8.72 6.50
N LEU A 168 6.64 -7.79 7.45
CA LEU A 168 7.76 -7.55 8.36
C LEU A 168 7.78 -8.49 9.57
N GLU A 169 6.68 -9.17 9.89
CA GLU A 169 6.52 -9.96 11.12
C GLU A 169 7.64 -10.97 11.37
N TYR A 170 8.11 -11.66 10.31
CA TYR A 170 9.10 -12.73 10.40
C TYR A 170 10.37 -12.47 9.58
N VAL A 171 10.67 -11.21 9.24
CA VAL A 171 11.93 -10.90 8.55
C VAL A 171 13.12 -11.04 9.49
N LYS A 172 14.26 -11.44 8.92
CA LYS A 172 15.54 -11.68 9.58
C LYS A 172 16.67 -10.80 9.00
N ALA A 173 16.28 -9.80 8.22
CA ALA A 173 17.14 -8.77 7.63
C ALA A 173 16.35 -7.46 7.51
N SER A 174 17.07 -6.36 7.35
CA SER A 174 16.55 -5.01 7.21
C SER A 174 17.09 -4.37 5.92
N PRO A 175 16.40 -3.38 5.33
CA PRO A 175 16.88 -2.65 4.17
C PRO A 175 17.98 -1.64 4.56
N ASP A 176 18.79 -1.22 3.58
CA ASP A 176 19.86 -0.23 3.77
C ASP A 176 19.30 1.11 4.26
N VAL A 177 18.13 1.50 3.76
CA VAL A 177 17.39 2.68 4.23
C VAL A 177 16.00 2.24 4.67
N ALA A 178 15.77 2.24 5.97
CA ALA A 178 14.46 1.95 6.56
C ALA A 178 13.71 3.26 6.83
N VAL A 179 12.44 3.32 6.45
CA VAL A 179 11.54 4.44 6.71
C VAL A 179 10.37 3.95 7.56
N LEU A 180 10.24 4.44 8.80
CA LEU A 180 9.09 4.19 9.67
C LEU A 180 8.34 5.51 9.90
N LEU A 181 7.21 5.69 9.21
CA LEU A 181 6.51 6.99 9.19
C LEU A 181 5.76 7.32 10.49
N ASN A 182 4.97 6.36 10.96
CA ASN A 182 4.02 6.48 12.08
C ASN A 182 3.50 5.10 12.49
N VAL A 183 3.00 4.97 13.71
CA VAL A 183 2.36 3.73 14.20
C VAL A 183 1.12 4.07 15.04
N TYR A 184 -0.07 3.87 14.46
CA TYR A 184 -1.35 3.98 15.15
C TYR A 184 -2.08 2.63 15.20
N PRO A 185 -2.97 2.39 16.18
CA PRO A 185 -3.74 1.15 16.26
C PRO A 185 -4.59 0.91 15.01
N GLU A 186 -4.23 -0.10 14.22
CA GLU A 186 -4.97 -0.66 13.09
C GLU A 186 -4.70 -2.18 13.02
N HIS A 187 -5.60 -2.97 12.43
CA HIS A 187 -5.43 -4.43 12.24
C HIS A 187 -5.30 -5.27 13.53
N LEU A 188 -5.98 -4.88 14.61
CA LEU A 188 -5.97 -5.60 15.89
C LEU A 188 -6.66 -6.98 15.83
N ASP A 189 -7.35 -7.29 14.74
CA ASP A 189 -7.94 -8.60 14.46
C ASP A 189 -6.88 -9.68 14.16
N HIS A 190 -5.74 -9.28 13.59
CA HIS A 190 -4.66 -10.18 13.20
C HIS A 190 -3.62 -10.38 14.30
N TYR A 191 -3.38 -9.35 15.12
CA TYR A 191 -2.40 -9.36 16.20
C TYR A 191 -3.07 -9.63 17.56
N THR A 192 -2.29 -10.11 18.52
CA THR A 192 -2.76 -10.31 19.90
C THR A 192 -3.04 -8.97 20.58
N ASP A 193 -2.18 -7.98 20.35
CA ASP A 193 -2.31 -6.63 20.87
C ASP A 193 -1.58 -5.60 19.98
N PHE A 194 -1.69 -4.31 20.37
CA PHE A 194 -1.01 -3.22 19.68
C PHE A 194 0.52 -3.29 19.76
N ALA A 195 1.07 -3.89 20.83
CA ALA A 195 2.52 -4.03 20.97
C ALA A 195 3.07 -5.05 19.96
N ALA A 196 2.38 -6.15 19.72
CA ALA A 196 2.70 -7.12 18.68
C ALA A 196 2.63 -6.49 17.28
N TYR A 197 1.57 -5.73 16.98
CA TYR A 197 1.45 -4.97 15.73
C TYR A 197 2.62 -4.00 15.51
N ARG A 198 2.96 -3.21 16.55
CA ARG A 198 4.09 -2.29 16.50
C ARG A 198 5.40 -3.04 16.29
N ASN A 199 5.66 -4.07 17.08
CA ASN A 199 6.89 -4.85 17.03
C ASN A 199 7.12 -5.49 15.65
N ALA A 200 6.04 -5.93 14.98
CA ALA A 200 6.13 -6.39 13.60
C ALA A 200 6.67 -5.30 12.66
N LYS A 201 6.23 -4.04 12.80
CA LYS A 201 6.79 -2.92 12.02
C LYS A 201 8.24 -2.61 12.38
N LEU A 202 8.64 -2.71 13.65
CA LEU A 202 10.00 -2.40 14.09
C LEU A 202 11.05 -3.35 13.49
N ASN A 203 10.66 -4.54 13.04
CA ASN A 203 11.55 -5.43 12.30
C ASN A 203 12.12 -4.80 11.03
N ILE A 204 11.51 -3.73 10.49
CA ILE A 204 12.05 -3.00 9.34
C ILE A 204 13.48 -2.51 9.58
N PHE A 205 13.86 -2.15 10.81
CA PHE A 205 15.20 -1.61 11.10
C PHE A 205 16.01 -2.45 12.09
N ARG A 206 15.42 -3.51 12.66
CA ARG A 206 16.00 -4.30 13.75
C ARG A 206 17.35 -4.93 13.43
N TYR A 207 17.61 -5.21 12.15
CA TYR A 207 18.82 -5.89 11.70
C TYR A 207 19.79 -4.94 10.96
N GLN A 208 19.55 -3.63 11.02
CA GLN A 208 20.45 -2.66 10.41
C GLN A 208 21.80 -2.57 11.16
N SER A 209 22.82 -2.20 10.41
CA SER A 209 24.21 -1.96 10.80
C SER A 209 24.53 -0.46 10.82
N GLU A 210 25.75 -0.10 11.20
CA GLU A 210 26.22 1.29 11.27
C GLU A 210 26.31 1.99 9.91
N ASN A 211 26.32 1.23 8.81
CA ASN A 211 26.34 1.76 7.44
C ASN A 211 24.93 2.10 6.92
N ASP A 212 23.90 1.68 7.63
CA ASP A 212 22.51 1.83 7.22
C ASP A 212 21.90 3.12 7.77
N THR A 213 20.74 3.49 7.25
CA THR A 213 19.98 4.68 7.70
C THR A 213 18.57 4.29 8.14
N LEU A 214 18.16 4.82 9.29
CA LEU A 214 16.77 4.81 9.74
C LEU A 214 16.21 6.22 9.65
N ILE A 215 15.18 6.43 8.82
CA ILE A 215 14.35 7.63 8.83
C ILE A 215 13.08 7.31 9.61
N ILE A 216 12.87 7.97 10.74
CA ILE A 216 11.78 7.63 11.66
C ILE A 216 10.95 8.86 12.05
N GLY A 217 9.63 8.72 12.09
CA GLY A 217 8.75 9.76 12.59
C GLY A 217 9.05 10.10 14.05
N GLU A 218 9.09 11.40 14.36
CA GLU A 218 9.40 11.94 15.68
C GLU A 218 8.52 11.35 16.78
N GLU A 219 7.25 11.09 16.47
CA GLU A 219 6.26 10.48 17.38
C GLU A 219 6.55 9.01 17.78
N VAL A 220 7.40 8.33 17.01
CA VAL A 220 7.77 6.92 17.23
C VAL A 220 9.27 6.72 17.43
N LYS A 221 10.05 7.82 17.55
CA LYS A 221 11.51 7.77 17.70
C LYS A 221 11.97 7.01 18.95
N GLN A 222 11.15 6.96 20.00
CA GLN A 222 11.43 6.22 21.24
C GLN A 222 11.58 4.71 21.01
N TYR A 223 11.14 4.19 19.87
CA TYR A 223 11.29 2.78 19.50
C TYR A 223 12.51 2.50 18.64
N ALA A 224 13.31 3.51 18.28
CA ALA A 224 14.50 3.35 17.44
C ALA A 224 15.64 2.65 18.20
N ASP A 225 15.56 1.32 18.27
CA ASP A 225 16.62 0.44 18.78
C ASP A 225 17.38 -0.17 17.59
N THR A 226 18.43 0.51 17.15
CA THR A 226 19.22 0.12 15.97
C THR A 226 20.63 0.71 16.03
N LYS A 227 21.55 0.11 15.27
CA LYS A 227 22.91 0.63 15.04
C LYS A 227 22.99 1.64 13.89
N ALA A 228 21.92 1.74 13.08
CA ALA A 228 21.86 2.63 11.94
C ALA A 228 22.00 4.11 12.33
N LYS A 229 22.40 4.94 11.36
CA LYS A 229 22.26 6.39 11.50
C LYS A 229 20.77 6.75 11.53
N ILE A 230 20.33 7.35 12.63
CA ILE A 230 18.95 7.79 12.81
C ILE A 230 18.78 9.22 12.26
N ILE A 231 17.70 9.43 11.52
CA ILE A 231 17.21 10.74 11.05
C ILE A 231 15.75 10.83 11.50
N THR A 232 15.41 11.79 12.36
CA THR A 232 14.04 11.96 12.80
C THR A 232 13.26 12.91 11.90
N ALA A 233 11.98 12.62 11.67
CA ALA A 233 11.10 13.40 10.82
C ALA A 233 9.90 13.92 11.62
N GLY A 234 9.61 15.23 11.59
CA GLY A 234 8.52 15.78 12.39
C GLY A 234 7.79 16.97 11.78
N PHE A 235 6.81 17.46 12.54
CA PHE A 235 6.11 18.72 12.26
C PHE A 235 6.72 19.81 13.13
N SER A 236 7.48 20.71 12.50
CA SER A 236 8.27 21.78 13.15
C SER A 236 9.37 21.29 14.10
N CYS A 237 9.76 20.01 14.03
CA CYS A 237 10.78 19.38 14.87
C CYS A 237 11.44 18.18 14.17
N GLY A 238 12.56 17.71 14.72
CA GLY A 238 13.37 16.62 14.15
C GLY A 238 14.47 17.12 13.22
N ASP A 239 15.13 16.20 12.53
CA ASP A 239 16.20 16.49 11.56
C ASP A 239 15.66 16.89 10.19
N ILE A 240 14.48 16.38 9.83
CA ILE A 240 13.75 16.72 8.61
C ILE A 240 12.27 16.93 8.93
N GLY A 241 11.52 17.60 8.07
CA GLY A 241 10.08 17.75 8.32
C GLY A 241 9.42 18.94 7.65
N THR A 242 8.29 19.36 8.21
CA THR A 242 7.54 20.54 7.77
C THR A 242 7.72 21.69 8.73
N ARG A 243 7.73 22.93 8.25
CA ARG A 243 7.66 24.12 9.10
C ARG A 243 7.09 25.28 8.31
N ASN A 244 6.12 26.00 8.86
CA ASN A 244 5.52 27.20 8.24
C ASN A 244 5.05 26.95 6.78
N GLY A 245 4.44 25.80 6.49
CA GLY A 245 3.99 25.43 5.15
C GLY A 245 5.08 25.05 4.14
N GLY A 246 6.36 25.13 4.53
CA GLY A 246 7.50 24.60 3.79
C GLY A 246 8.05 23.30 4.37
N ILE A 247 9.21 22.87 3.89
CA ILE A 247 9.94 21.69 4.40
C ILE A 247 11.35 22.08 4.86
N PHE A 248 11.94 21.33 5.77
CA PHE A 248 13.36 21.45 6.11
C PHE A 248 14.05 20.08 6.02
N ILE A 249 15.33 20.11 5.64
CA ILE A 249 16.19 18.93 5.51
C ILE A 249 17.55 19.27 6.14
N GLY A 250 17.81 18.76 7.33
CA GLY A 250 18.92 19.24 8.15
C GLY A 250 18.74 20.71 8.50
N ASP A 251 19.79 21.51 8.31
CA ASP A 251 19.77 22.95 8.59
C ASP A 251 19.12 23.79 7.47
N GLU A 252 18.84 23.18 6.31
CA GLU A 252 18.27 23.89 5.16
C GLU A 252 16.75 23.94 5.22
N PHE A 253 16.18 25.14 5.04
CA PHE A 253 14.74 25.36 4.99
C PHE A 253 14.30 25.78 3.59
N TYR A 254 13.28 25.10 3.08
CA TYR A 254 12.65 25.33 1.78
C TYR A 254 11.23 25.86 2.02
N PRO A 255 10.99 27.16 1.80
CA PRO A 255 9.69 27.79 2.04
C PRO A 255 8.60 27.28 1.08
N ALA A 256 7.34 27.51 1.46
CA ALA A 256 6.17 26.96 0.76
C ALA A 256 6.11 27.29 -0.75
N ASP A 257 6.57 28.48 -1.12
CA ASP A 257 6.66 28.96 -2.51
C ASP A 257 7.69 28.21 -3.35
N MET A 258 8.65 27.52 -2.73
CA MET A 258 9.58 26.62 -3.41
C MET A 258 9.07 25.18 -3.52
N ILE A 259 7.94 24.84 -2.88
CA ILE A 259 7.36 23.50 -2.89
C ILE A 259 6.19 23.46 -3.87
N ASP A 260 6.49 23.43 -5.16
CA ASP A 260 5.49 23.28 -6.21
C ASP A 260 5.03 21.81 -6.31
N THR A 261 3.91 21.51 -5.65
CA THR A 261 3.33 20.16 -5.58
C THR A 261 1.82 20.18 -5.80
N LYS A 262 1.33 19.13 -6.47
CA LYS A 262 -0.09 18.85 -6.61
C LYS A 262 -0.70 18.23 -5.35
N LEU A 263 0.13 17.64 -4.48
CA LEU A 263 -0.32 17.02 -3.24
C LEU A 263 -0.76 18.08 -2.23
N LYS A 264 -1.96 17.95 -1.69
CA LYS A 264 -2.52 18.92 -0.73
C LYS A 264 -2.35 18.47 0.72
N GLY A 265 -2.13 19.43 1.62
CA GLY A 265 -2.09 19.22 3.06
C GLY A 265 -0.69 18.97 3.64
N GLU A 266 -0.52 19.35 4.90
CA GLU A 266 0.78 19.31 5.60
C GLU A 266 1.37 17.90 5.73
N HIS A 267 0.52 16.89 5.91
CA HIS A 267 0.96 15.48 5.92
C HIS A 267 1.64 15.06 4.60
N ASN A 268 1.29 15.67 3.46
CA ASN A 268 1.97 15.41 2.20
C ASN A 268 3.30 16.15 2.10
N LEU A 269 3.42 17.36 2.65
CA LEU A 269 4.73 18.03 2.80
C LEU A 269 5.67 17.19 3.67
N TYR A 270 5.15 16.59 4.74
CA TYR A 270 5.89 15.65 5.59
C TYR A 270 6.37 14.42 4.80
N ASN A 271 5.48 13.78 4.01
CA ASN A 271 5.86 12.67 3.14
C ASN A 271 6.90 13.09 2.09
N ILE A 272 6.81 14.30 1.54
CA ILE A 272 7.79 14.86 0.58
C ILE A 272 9.16 15.01 1.25
N ALA A 273 9.24 15.63 2.44
CA ALA A 273 10.51 15.81 3.16
C ALA A 273 11.21 14.46 3.42
N ILE A 274 10.46 13.46 3.88
CA ILE A 274 10.96 12.10 4.09
C ILE A 274 11.41 11.46 2.78
N ALA A 275 10.60 11.57 1.72
CA ALA A 275 10.91 10.97 0.43
C ALA A 275 12.17 11.58 -0.20
N ILE A 276 12.35 12.91 -0.09
CA ILE A 276 13.57 13.58 -0.54
C ILE A 276 14.78 13.06 0.26
N CYS A 277 14.67 13.01 1.60
CA CYS A 277 15.76 12.51 2.44
C CYS A 277 16.15 11.08 2.08
N ALA A 278 15.19 10.18 1.90
CA ALA A 278 15.43 8.80 1.48
C ALA A 278 16.06 8.72 0.08
N ALA A 279 15.54 9.48 -0.89
CA ALA A 279 16.08 9.52 -2.26
C ALA A 279 17.52 10.03 -2.31
N THR A 280 17.92 10.92 -1.39
CA THR A 280 19.32 11.38 -1.31
C THR A 280 20.29 10.28 -0.92
N LYS A 281 19.85 9.26 -0.17
CA LYS A 281 20.66 8.08 0.13
C LYS A 281 20.91 7.23 -1.11
N ALA A 282 19.95 7.21 -2.03
CA ALA A 282 20.09 6.65 -3.37
C ALA A 282 20.84 7.57 -4.35
N GLY A 283 21.47 8.66 -3.86
CA GLY A 283 22.31 9.57 -4.64
C GLY A 283 21.57 10.62 -5.47
N CYS A 284 20.30 10.90 -5.15
CA CYS A 284 19.60 12.09 -5.66
C CYS A 284 20.05 13.35 -4.89
N THR A 285 19.96 14.52 -5.51
CA THR A 285 20.10 15.81 -4.80
C THR A 285 18.73 16.36 -4.41
N VAL A 286 18.67 17.14 -3.33
CA VAL A 286 17.41 17.82 -2.91
C VAL A 286 16.85 18.66 -4.06
N LYS A 287 17.72 19.39 -4.76
CA LYS A 287 17.36 20.19 -5.94
C LYS A 287 16.70 19.34 -7.04
N GLN A 288 17.27 18.18 -7.40
CA GLN A 288 16.65 17.30 -8.39
C GLN A 288 15.25 16.84 -7.97
N CYS A 289 15.06 16.51 -6.69
CA CYS A 289 13.76 16.10 -6.19
C CYS A 289 12.73 17.24 -6.23
N LEU A 290 13.13 18.46 -5.82
CA LEU A 290 12.25 19.64 -5.87
C LEU A 290 11.91 20.03 -7.32
N ASP A 291 12.88 20.03 -8.22
CA ASP A 291 12.68 20.33 -9.65
C ASP A 291 11.73 19.30 -10.32
N ALA A 292 11.72 18.06 -9.83
CA ALA A 292 10.85 17.00 -10.34
C ALA A 292 9.43 17.03 -9.75
N LEU A 293 9.26 17.54 -8.53
CA LEU A 293 8.02 17.49 -7.75
C LEU A 293 6.74 17.97 -8.48
N PRO A 294 6.76 19.00 -9.34
CA PRO A 294 5.57 19.44 -10.08
C PRO A 294 4.99 18.38 -11.03
N GLN A 295 5.84 17.42 -11.45
CA GLN A 295 5.44 16.34 -12.35
C GLN A 295 4.85 15.13 -11.60
N PHE A 296 4.87 15.12 -10.26
CA PHE A 296 4.27 14.06 -9.47
C PHE A 296 2.75 14.28 -9.34
N ASN A 297 1.96 13.38 -9.92
CA ASN A 297 0.49 13.49 -9.95
C ASN A 297 -0.22 12.82 -8.76
N GLY A 298 0.53 12.25 -7.81
CA GLY A 298 -0.03 11.42 -6.75
C GLY A 298 -0.15 9.95 -7.13
N LEU A 299 -0.93 9.22 -6.34
CA LEU A 299 -1.18 7.79 -6.54
C LEU A 299 -2.40 7.60 -7.45
N GLU A 300 -2.31 6.68 -8.41
CA GLU A 300 -3.51 6.25 -9.13
C GLU A 300 -4.58 5.75 -8.16
N HIS A 301 -5.84 6.08 -8.46
CA HIS A 301 -7.01 5.63 -7.70
C HIS A 301 -7.12 6.16 -6.26
N ARG A 302 -6.28 7.12 -5.84
CA ARG A 302 -6.38 7.80 -4.53
C ARG A 302 -6.43 9.31 -4.73
N LEU A 303 -7.62 9.88 -4.65
CA LEU A 303 -7.86 11.29 -4.93
C LEU A 303 -7.15 11.79 -6.21
N GLU A 304 -7.05 10.92 -7.21
CA GLU A 304 -6.30 11.14 -8.44
C GLU A 304 -7.08 12.07 -9.35
N TYR A 305 -6.51 13.22 -9.69
CA TYR A 305 -7.05 14.05 -10.77
C TYR A 305 -6.91 13.30 -12.09
N VAL A 306 -8.04 13.05 -12.75
CA VAL A 306 -8.08 12.36 -14.04
C VAL A 306 -8.07 13.35 -15.19
N CYS A 307 -9.05 14.25 -15.24
CA CYS A 307 -9.20 15.25 -16.28
C CYS A 307 -10.18 16.36 -15.88
N THR A 308 -10.19 17.44 -16.66
CA THR A 308 -11.26 18.45 -16.65
C THR A 308 -12.07 18.30 -17.93
N LEU A 309 -13.38 18.07 -17.80
CA LEU A 309 -14.31 17.95 -18.92
C LEU A 309 -15.44 18.96 -18.74
N ASN A 310 -15.70 19.78 -19.76
CA ASN A 310 -16.73 20.83 -19.74
C ASN A 310 -16.65 21.77 -18.53
N GLY A 311 -15.43 22.05 -18.05
CA GLY A 311 -15.18 22.91 -16.89
C GLY A 311 -15.29 22.23 -15.52
N ALA A 312 -15.65 20.93 -15.46
CA ALA A 312 -15.71 20.15 -14.24
C ALA A 312 -14.51 19.19 -14.09
N GLU A 313 -14.00 19.06 -12.88
CA GLU A 313 -12.90 18.14 -12.56
C GLU A 313 -13.43 16.73 -12.22
N TYR A 314 -12.73 15.70 -12.68
CA TYR A 314 -13.05 14.31 -12.38
C TYR A 314 -11.93 13.69 -11.56
N ILE A 315 -12.25 13.25 -10.35
CA ILE A 315 -11.31 12.68 -9.39
C ILE A 315 -11.61 11.20 -9.17
N ASN A 316 -10.58 10.38 -9.26
CA ASN A 316 -10.63 8.95 -9.03
C ASN A 316 -10.10 8.61 -7.64
N ASP A 317 -11.00 8.17 -6.76
CA ASP A 317 -10.69 7.71 -5.42
C ASP A 317 -11.24 6.28 -5.20
N SER A 318 -11.10 5.43 -6.23
CA SER A 318 -11.60 4.04 -6.21
C SER A 318 -11.03 3.20 -5.07
N ILE A 319 -9.88 3.57 -4.48
CA ILE A 319 -9.32 2.91 -3.29
C ILE A 319 -10.19 3.10 -2.03
N SER A 320 -11.12 4.06 -2.03
CA SER A 320 -12.06 4.32 -0.95
C SER A 320 -13.10 3.21 -0.85
N THR A 321 -12.86 2.27 0.07
CA THR A 321 -13.70 1.08 0.28
C THR A 321 -14.48 1.11 1.60
N ALA A 322 -14.50 2.26 2.28
CA ALA A 322 -15.21 2.47 3.54
C ALA A 322 -15.86 3.88 3.62
N PRO A 323 -16.91 4.07 4.43
CA PRO A 323 -17.57 5.37 4.63
C PRO A 323 -16.60 6.49 5.00
N GLN A 324 -15.69 6.23 5.94
CA GLN A 324 -14.76 7.24 6.45
C GLN A 324 -13.80 7.75 5.38
N THR A 325 -13.39 6.88 4.44
CA THR A 325 -12.50 7.29 3.35
C THR A 325 -13.22 8.17 2.34
N ALA A 326 -14.51 7.95 2.09
CA ALA A 326 -15.32 8.83 1.25
C ALA A 326 -15.56 10.20 1.91
N ILE A 327 -15.83 10.24 3.21
CA ILE A 327 -15.92 11.50 3.96
C ILE A 327 -14.59 12.27 3.92
N ALA A 328 -13.46 11.57 4.06
CA ALA A 328 -12.14 12.19 3.96
C ALA A 328 -11.89 12.78 2.57
N ALA A 329 -12.32 12.11 1.50
CA ALA A 329 -12.24 12.63 0.14
C ALA A 329 -13.05 13.92 -0.04
N LEU A 330 -14.26 13.97 0.50
CA LEU A 330 -15.14 15.14 0.44
C LEU A 330 -14.59 16.32 1.27
N LYS A 331 -13.90 16.04 2.39
CA LYS A 331 -13.18 17.08 3.16
C LYS A 331 -11.96 17.62 2.41
N ALA A 332 -11.28 16.77 1.64
CA ALA A 332 -10.14 17.19 0.82
C ALA A 332 -10.56 18.07 -0.37
N TYR A 333 -11.78 17.88 -0.87
CA TYR A 333 -12.37 18.63 -1.97
C TYR A 333 -13.74 19.20 -1.56
N PRO A 334 -13.77 20.27 -0.74
CA PRO A 334 -14.99 20.79 -0.12
C PRO A 334 -16.03 21.32 -1.13
N ASP A 335 -15.62 21.63 -2.35
CA ASP A 335 -16.43 22.10 -3.49
C ASP A 335 -16.92 20.96 -4.41
N THR A 336 -16.91 19.71 -3.92
CA THR A 336 -17.46 18.56 -4.66
C THR A 336 -18.98 18.62 -4.75
N ASP A 337 -19.51 18.77 -5.97
CA ASP A 337 -20.96 18.81 -6.23
C ASP A 337 -21.53 17.45 -6.68
N THR A 338 -20.69 16.53 -7.17
CA THR A 338 -21.12 15.20 -7.61
C THR A 338 -20.28 14.11 -6.96
N LEU A 339 -20.93 13.10 -6.36
CA LEU A 339 -20.28 11.95 -5.73
C LEU A 339 -20.84 10.65 -6.32
N ILE A 340 -19.96 9.73 -6.72
CA ILE A 340 -20.33 8.37 -7.12
C ILE A 340 -19.98 7.41 -5.98
N ILE A 341 -20.99 6.71 -5.45
CA ILE A 341 -20.87 5.73 -4.36
C ILE A 341 -21.45 4.36 -4.78
N GLY A 342 -21.08 3.31 -4.05
CA GLY A 342 -21.68 1.98 -4.18
C GLY A 342 -20.72 0.90 -4.71
N GLY A 343 -21.18 -0.34 -4.68
CA GLY A 343 -20.37 -1.55 -4.84
C GLY A 343 -20.71 -2.59 -3.77
N MET A 344 -19.98 -3.71 -3.77
CA MET A 344 -20.32 -4.87 -2.93
C MET A 344 -20.49 -4.51 -1.46
N ASP A 345 -21.66 -4.86 -0.94
CA ASP A 345 -21.96 -4.68 0.47
C ASP A 345 -21.30 -5.79 1.31
N ARG A 346 -20.54 -5.37 2.32
CA ARG A 346 -19.88 -6.25 3.29
C ARG A 346 -20.61 -6.29 4.63
N GLY A 347 -21.83 -5.71 4.71
CA GLY A 347 -22.58 -5.59 5.95
C GLY A 347 -22.01 -4.55 6.91
N ILE A 348 -21.20 -3.61 6.42
CA ILE A 348 -20.65 -2.54 7.26
C ILE A 348 -21.70 -1.45 7.52
N PRO A 349 -21.58 -0.68 8.62
CA PRO A 349 -22.41 0.50 8.86
C PRO A 349 -22.09 1.63 7.87
N TYR A 350 -23.12 2.34 7.42
CA TYR A 350 -23.01 3.48 6.49
C TYR A 350 -23.64 4.77 7.03
N ASP A 351 -24.10 4.76 8.28
CA ASP A 351 -24.82 5.85 8.92
C ASP A 351 -24.02 7.15 8.89
N GLU A 352 -22.73 7.09 9.23
CA GLU A 352 -21.85 8.27 9.25
C GLU A 352 -21.77 8.99 7.89
N LEU A 353 -21.70 8.24 6.78
CA LEU A 353 -21.68 8.83 5.44
C LEU A 353 -23.06 9.39 5.06
N SER A 354 -24.13 8.69 5.45
CA SER A 354 -25.51 9.12 5.20
C SER A 354 -25.83 10.41 5.96
N ASP A 355 -25.40 10.51 7.21
CA ASP A 355 -25.52 11.68 8.06
C ASP A 355 -24.70 12.85 7.51
N TRP A 356 -23.47 12.60 7.06
CA TRP A 356 -22.63 13.62 6.43
C TRP A 356 -23.30 14.19 5.16
N LEU A 357 -23.83 13.32 4.29
CA LEU A 357 -24.56 13.71 3.08
C LEU A 357 -25.91 14.38 3.41
N SER A 358 -26.48 14.09 4.58
CA SER A 358 -27.70 14.74 5.08
C SER A 358 -27.43 16.14 5.67
N GLY A 359 -26.18 16.44 6.03
CA GLY A 359 -25.79 17.70 6.64
C GLY A 359 -25.52 18.84 5.64
N ASP A 360 -24.73 19.81 6.08
CA ASP A 360 -24.24 20.89 5.23
C ASP A 360 -23.08 20.39 4.36
N THR A 361 -23.41 20.07 3.12
CA THR A 361 -22.47 19.53 2.12
C THR A 361 -22.59 20.32 0.82
N SER A 362 -21.52 20.34 0.03
CA SER A 362 -21.55 20.85 -1.35
C SER A 362 -22.12 19.83 -2.34
N VAL A 363 -22.24 18.55 -1.96
CA VAL A 363 -22.76 17.51 -2.84
C VAL A 363 -24.22 17.82 -3.19
N ARG A 364 -24.52 17.88 -4.49
CA ARG A 364 -25.87 18.10 -5.03
C ARG A 364 -26.35 16.90 -5.84
N ASN A 365 -25.44 16.10 -6.37
CA ASN A 365 -25.74 14.89 -7.11
C ASN A 365 -25.07 13.69 -6.44
N LEU A 366 -25.85 12.76 -5.92
CA LEU A 366 -25.37 11.48 -5.42
C LEU A 366 -25.71 10.40 -6.45
N ILE A 367 -24.70 9.93 -7.16
CA ILE A 367 -24.81 8.85 -8.14
C ILE A 367 -24.57 7.52 -7.43
N ILE A 368 -25.55 6.62 -7.53
CA ILE A 368 -25.70 5.44 -6.69
C ILE A 368 -25.51 4.19 -7.54
N LEU A 369 -24.37 3.53 -7.38
CA LEU A 369 -24.12 2.19 -7.91
C LEU A 369 -24.81 1.11 -7.04
N PRO A 370 -24.96 -0.13 -7.55
CA PRO A 370 -25.65 -1.22 -6.84
C PRO A 370 -25.10 -1.58 -5.44
N ASP A 371 -25.86 -2.43 -4.75
CA ASP A 371 -25.62 -2.96 -3.41
C ASP A 371 -25.54 -1.88 -2.31
N SER A 372 -24.33 -1.50 -1.89
CA SER A 372 -24.13 -0.62 -0.74
C SER A 372 -24.59 0.82 -0.98
N GLY A 373 -24.55 1.31 -2.23
CA GLY A 373 -24.97 2.67 -2.56
C GLY A 373 -26.44 2.92 -2.22
N LYS A 374 -27.29 1.90 -2.41
CA LYS A 374 -28.72 1.98 -2.07
C LYS A 374 -28.94 2.17 -0.57
N ARG A 375 -28.19 1.46 0.27
CA ARG A 375 -28.27 1.58 1.74
C ARG A 375 -27.86 2.96 2.24
N VAL A 376 -26.87 3.58 1.61
CA VAL A 376 -26.50 4.97 1.90
C VAL A 376 -27.66 5.89 1.50
N ALA A 377 -28.14 5.76 0.25
CA ALA A 377 -29.18 6.63 -0.30
C ALA A 377 -30.50 6.59 0.48
N GLU A 378 -30.91 5.43 0.99
CA GLU A 378 -32.12 5.25 1.82
C GLU A 378 -32.12 6.10 3.10
N LYS A 379 -30.94 6.47 3.60
CA LYS A 379 -30.77 7.24 4.83
C LYS A 379 -30.40 8.70 4.59
N VAL A 380 -30.18 9.13 3.35
CA VAL A 380 -29.91 10.53 3.03
C VAL A 380 -31.22 11.32 3.08
N THR A 381 -31.26 12.33 3.96
CA THR A 381 -32.47 13.14 4.22
C THR A 381 -32.39 14.55 3.65
N ASN A 382 -31.23 14.99 3.15
CA ASN A 382 -31.07 16.33 2.61
C ASN A 382 -31.81 16.48 1.26
N PRO A 383 -32.84 17.34 1.17
CA PRO A 383 -33.64 17.49 -0.06
C PRO A 383 -32.87 18.16 -1.21
N LEU A 384 -31.71 18.77 -0.94
CA LEU A 384 -30.85 19.38 -1.96
C LEU A 384 -29.94 18.34 -2.65
N VAL A 385 -29.82 17.13 -2.10
CA VAL A 385 -29.05 16.03 -2.67
C VAL A 385 -29.95 15.22 -3.58
N LYS A 386 -29.76 15.37 -4.89
CA LYS A 386 -30.46 14.57 -5.89
C LYS A 386 -29.87 13.15 -5.93
N LEU A 387 -30.71 12.16 -5.66
CA LEU A 387 -30.36 10.75 -5.76
C LEU A 387 -30.50 10.28 -7.23
N ILE A 388 -29.43 9.74 -7.80
CA ILE A 388 -29.37 9.29 -9.20
C ILE A 388 -28.91 7.83 -9.22
N TYR A 389 -29.81 6.90 -9.48
CA TYR A 389 -29.47 5.47 -9.52
C TYR A 389 -28.83 5.12 -10.85
N ALA A 390 -27.69 4.40 -10.77
CA ALA A 390 -26.95 3.90 -11.91
C ALA A 390 -26.82 2.36 -11.82
N ASP A 391 -27.04 1.68 -12.94
CA ASP A 391 -26.90 0.22 -13.01
C ASP A 391 -25.43 -0.23 -12.99
N ASP A 392 -24.56 0.56 -13.62
CA ASP A 392 -23.13 0.29 -13.80
C ASP A 392 -22.30 1.58 -13.86
N MET A 393 -20.98 1.44 -14.05
CA MET A 393 -20.05 2.57 -14.06
C MET A 393 -20.24 3.44 -15.31
N GLU A 394 -20.58 2.83 -16.45
CA GLU A 394 -20.85 3.50 -17.72
C GLU A 394 -22.03 4.46 -17.58
N GLN A 395 -23.12 3.98 -16.98
CA GLN A 395 -24.30 4.77 -16.70
C GLN A 395 -24.01 5.84 -15.64
N ALA A 396 -23.24 5.51 -14.59
CA ALA A 396 -22.82 6.46 -13.56
C ALA A 396 -22.00 7.61 -14.14
N VAL A 397 -20.99 7.31 -14.98
CA VAL A 397 -20.15 8.33 -15.61
C VAL A 397 -20.94 9.14 -16.63
N LYS A 398 -21.85 8.51 -17.39
CA LYS A 398 -22.76 9.23 -18.28
C LYS A 398 -23.61 10.26 -17.52
N TYR A 399 -24.17 9.88 -16.37
CA TYR A 399 -24.92 10.84 -15.54
C TYR A 399 -24.01 11.91 -14.95
N ALA A 400 -22.82 11.56 -14.46
CA ALA A 400 -21.84 12.52 -13.94
C ALA A 400 -21.49 13.58 -14.98
N LYS A 401 -21.20 13.18 -16.23
CA LYS A 401 -20.95 14.09 -17.36
C LYS A 401 -22.09 15.09 -17.61
N GLN A 402 -23.33 14.74 -17.28
CA GLN A 402 -24.51 15.60 -17.49
C GLN A 402 -24.78 16.56 -16.33
N VAL A 403 -24.47 16.16 -15.09
CA VAL A 403 -24.93 16.88 -13.89
C VAL A 403 -23.83 17.63 -13.14
N THR A 404 -22.57 17.23 -13.32
CA THR A 404 -21.44 17.82 -12.59
C THR A 404 -21.13 19.22 -13.12
N LYS A 405 -20.99 20.17 -12.19
CA LYS A 405 -20.65 21.57 -12.51
C LYS A 405 -19.23 21.95 -12.12
N VAL A 406 -18.73 21.44 -11.00
CA VAL A 406 -17.44 21.82 -10.43
C VAL A 406 -16.55 20.60 -10.33
N ARG A 407 -16.99 19.56 -9.63
CA ARG A 407 -16.20 18.36 -9.39
C ARG A 407 -17.04 17.12 -9.15
N CYS A 408 -16.66 16.06 -9.84
CA CYS A 408 -17.13 14.70 -9.63
C CYS A 408 -16.03 13.88 -8.96
N ILE A 409 -16.37 13.19 -7.87
CA ILE A 409 -15.47 12.22 -7.22
C ILE A 409 -16.09 10.83 -7.29
N LEU A 410 -15.33 9.87 -7.82
CA LEU A 410 -15.59 8.45 -7.56
C LEU A 410 -14.95 8.10 -6.21
N SER A 411 -15.75 8.05 -5.13
CA SER A 411 -15.29 7.56 -3.82
C SER A 411 -16.30 6.53 -3.30
N PRO A 412 -16.16 5.25 -3.69
CA PRO A 412 -17.24 4.27 -3.63
C PRO A 412 -17.77 3.94 -2.24
N ALA A 413 -16.98 4.20 -1.19
CA ALA A 413 -17.22 3.77 0.19
C ALA A 413 -17.41 2.25 0.36
N ALA A 414 -17.10 1.46 -0.68
CA ALA A 414 -17.43 0.05 -0.79
C ALA A 414 -16.37 -0.75 -1.55
N ALA A 415 -16.32 -2.05 -1.25
CA ALA A 415 -15.46 -2.98 -1.97
C ALA A 415 -15.84 -3.07 -3.46
N SER A 416 -14.86 -3.33 -4.31
CA SER A 416 -15.06 -3.48 -5.76
C SER A 416 -15.42 -4.91 -6.19
N TYR A 417 -15.16 -5.89 -5.32
CA TYR A 417 -15.41 -7.32 -5.57
C TYR A 417 -16.86 -7.56 -5.98
N GLY A 418 -17.13 -8.64 -6.72
CA GLY A 418 -18.44 -8.93 -7.30
C GLY A 418 -18.72 -8.20 -8.62
N PHE A 419 -18.18 -6.99 -8.80
CA PHE A 419 -18.27 -6.23 -10.07
C PHE A 419 -16.92 -6.13 -10.78
N TYR A 420 -15.82 -6.07 -10.02
CA TYR A 420 -14.45 -5.96 -10.50
C TYR A 420 -13.54 -6.93 -9.73
N LYS A 421 -12.40 -7.29 -10.32
CA LYS A 421 -11.34 -8.09 -9.68
C LYS A 421 -10.71 -7.36 -8.50
N ASN A 422 -10.56 -6.04 -8.59
CA ASN A 422 -9.95 -5.20 -7.56
C ASN A 422 -10.32 -3.72 -7.78
N PHE A 423 -9.85 -2.84 -6.88
CA PHE A 423 -10.22 -1.42 -6.95
C PHE A 423 -9.48 -0.70 -8.09
N GLU A 424 -8.32 -1.21 -8.51
CA GLU A 424 -7.54 -0.70 -9.63
C GLU A 424 -8.30 -0.88 -10.95
N GLU A 425 -8.90 -2.05 -11.19
CA GLU A 425 -9.73 -2.30 -12.37
C GLU A 425 -10.93 -1.36 -12.42
N ARG A 426 -11.64 -1.18 -11.28
CA ARG A 426 -12.73 -0.20 -11.16
C ARG A 426 -12.26 1.24 -11.43
N GLY A 427 -11.12 1.61 -10.88
CA GLY A 427 -10.55 2.95 -11.02
C GLY A 427 -10.08 3.22 -12.44
N LYS A 428 -9.53 2.23 -13.16
CA LYS A 428 -9.17 2.32 -14.58
C LYS A 428 -10.40 2.45 -15.46
N HIS A 429 -11.42 1.66 -15.19
CA HIS A 429 -12.68 1.75 -15.94
C HIS A 429 -13.30 3.15 -15.83
N PHE A 430 -13.35 3.73 -14.63
CA PHE A 430 -13.78 5.11 -14.45
C PHE A 430 -12.93 6.10 -15.26
N LYS A 431 -11.58 5.98 -15.21
CA LYS A 431 -10.66 6.84 -15.98
C LYS A 431 -10.94 6.77 -17.48
N GLU A 432 -11.09 5.57 -18.02
CA GLU A 432 -11.37 5.35 -19.44
C GLU A 432 -12.72 5.99 -19.86
N LEU A 433 -13.75 5.86 -19.02
CA LEU A 433 -15.07 6.43 -19.30
C LEU A 433 -15.11 7.96 -19.23
N VAL A 434 -14.38 8.58 -18.29
CA VAL A 434 -14.34 10.05 -18.20
C VAL A 434 -13.47 10.68 -19.28
N THR A 435 -12.42 9.98 -19.73
CA THR A 435 -11.51 10.46 -20.79
C THR A 435 -11.96 10.14 -22.21
N SER A 436 -12.90 9.21 -22.39
CA SER A 436 -13.46 8.90 -23.71
C SER A 436 -14.46 9.96 -24.19
N ASN A 437 -14.33 10.32 -25.48
CA ASN A 437 -15.16 11.30 -26.21
C ASN A 437 -16.54 10.75 -26.61
N ASN A 438 -17.25 10.09 -25.69
CA ASN A 438 -18.68 9.80 -25.84
C ASN A 438 -19.52 10.86 -25.16
#